data_AF-A0A2N9FMT2-F1
#
_entry.id   AF-A0A2N9FMT2-F1
#
_cell.length_a   1.000
_cell.length_b   1.000
_cell.length_c   1.000
_cell.angle_alpha   90.00
_cell.angle_beta   90.00
_cell.angle_gamma   90.00
#
_symmetry.space_group_name_H-M   'P 1'
#
loop_
_entity.id
_entity.type
_entity.pdbx_description
1 polymer ?
#
loop_
_entity_poly.entity_id
_entity_poly.type
_entity_poly.pdbx_seq_one_letter_code
_entity_poly.pdbx_strand_id
1 'polypeptide(L)'
;MKFLEYTPLDRLNDFLSLLNLGERSIKGCLEAYSCKHTGTDKKLSLSLENQMLDYLGKSSDTDSPSPADFLLSRSSRKTLIYLVLTLYHMYPDYDFSAMKAHQFFTEESWDSFKQIFDTYMFEASKEWIESNGGSSLLDSLYKALDEVVKLAECEIYSYNPDSDADPFLERGAINLVTEEFLMAELPYEEDGEIFDDMDMLVPISAALFRLGWWD
;
A
#
# COMPACT_ATOMS: atom_id res chain seq x y z
N MET A 1 2.86 11.22 6.10
CA MET A 1 2.44 11.14 4.70
C MET A 1 1.79 12.45 4.31
N LYS A 2 1.86 12.82 3.03
CA LYS A 2 1.12 13.96 2.49
C LYS A 2 0.29 13.47 1.30
N PHE A 3 -1.02 13.65 1.38
CA PHE A 3 -1.95 13.38 0.29
C PHE A 3 -1.57 14.18 -0.97
N LEU A 4 -1.72 13.55 -2.13
CA LEU A 4 -1.44 14.11 -3.44
C LEU A 4 -2.73 14.12 -4.26
N GLU A 5 -3.18 15.32 -4.64
CA GLU A 5 -4.30 15.49 -5.56
C GLU A 5 -3.86 15.13 -6.99
N TYR A 6 -4.60 14.24 -7.65
CA TYR A 6 -4.29 13.79 -9.00
C TYR A 6 -5.55 13.56 -9.84
N THR A 7 -5.74 14.41 -10.86
CA THR A 7 -6.99 14.48 -11.63
C THR A 7 -7.41 13.16 -12.32
N PRO A 8 -6.50 12.35 -12.91
CA PRO A 8 -6.89 11.03 -13.40
C PRO A 8 -7.40 10.05 -12.34
N LEU A 9 -6.90 10.12 -11.09
CA LEU A 9 -7.46 9.32 -9.98
C LEU A 9 -8.86 9.81 -9.62
N ASP A 10 -9.11 11.13 -9.65
CA ASP A 10 -10.42 11.73 -9.35
C ASP A 10 -11.50 11.19 -10.29
N ARG A 11 -11.21 11.07 -11.59
CA ARG A 11 -12.19 10.51 -12.56
C ARG A 11 -12.56 9.06 -12.24
N LEU A 12 -11.59 8.25 -11.83
CA LEU A 12 -11.82 6.86 -11.44
C LEU A 12 -12.60 6.80 -10.11
N ASN A 13 -12.26 7.66 -9.15
CA ASN A 13 -12.96 7.78 -7.88
C ASN A 13 -14.42 8.22 -8.05
N ASP A 14 -14.69 9.20 -8.91
CA ASP A 14 -16.05 9.65 -9.24
C ASP A 14 -16.90 8.49 -9.76
N PHE A 15 -16.37 7.71 -10.70
CA PHE A 15 -17.04 6.52 -11.21
C PHE A 15 -17.29 5.47 -10.13
N LEU A 16 -16.25 5.12 -9.35
CA LEU A 16 -16.33 4.12 -8.30
C LEU A 16 -17.21 4.53 -7.11
N SER A 17 -17.43 5.83 -6.91
CA SER A 17 -18.30 6.35 -5.84
C SER A 17 -19.80 6.27 -6.18
N LEU A 18 -20.12 6.25 -7.48
CA LEU A 18 -21.50 6.27 -8.00
C LEU A 18 -21.96 4.88 -8.50
N LEU A 19 -21.11 3.87 -8.40
CA LEU A 19 -21.34 2.56 -9.00
C LEU A 19 -22.37 1.74 -8.20
N ASN A 20 -23.61 1.79 -8.66
CA ASN A 20 -24.72 0.99 -8.16
C ASN A 20 -25.17 0.00 -9.23
N LEU A 21 -25.00 -1.30 -8.95
CA LEU A 21 -25.28 -2.41 -9.86
C LEU A 21 -26.61 -3.10 -9.52
N GLY A 22 -27.57 -2.34 -8.98
CA GLY A 22 -28.90 -2.80 -8.61
C GLY A 22 -28.96 -3.26 -7.15
N GLU A 23 -28.82 -4.56 -6.92
CA GLU A 23 -28.84 -5.14 -5.55
C GLU A 23 -27.48 -5.10 -4.87
N ARG A 24 -26.42 -4.71 -5.59
CA ARG A 24 -25.05 -4.63 -5.08
C ARG A 24 -24.45 -3.27 -5.36
N SER A 25 -23.60 -2.79 -4.45
CA SER A 25 -22.81 -1.58 -4.67
C SER A 25 -21.33 -1.91 -4.55
N ILE A 26 -20.54 -1.40 -5.50
CA ILE A 26 -19.10 -1.50 -5.47
C ILE A 26 -18.58 -0.12 -5.08
N LYS A 27 -17.68 -0.06 -4.09
CA LYS A 27 -16.99 1.17 -3.74
C LYS A 27 -15.50 0.98 -3.95
N GLY A 28 -14.87 1.96 -4.58
CA GLY A 28 -13.43 2.00 -4.72
C GLY A 28 -12.92 3.41 -4.45
N CYS A 29 -11.69 3.48 -3.95
CA CYS A 29 -11.00 4.74 -3.67
C CYS A 29 -9.51 4.61 -4.01
N LEU A 30 -9.02 5.52 -4.83
CA LEU A 30 -7.63 5.71 -5.21
C LEU A 30 -7.10 6.94 -4.49
N GLU A 31 -6.03 6.77 -3.73
CA GLU A 31 -5.41 7.86 -2.99
C GLU A 31 -3.89 7.78 -3.12
N ALA A 32 -3.25 8.87 -3.53
CA ALA A 32 -1.80 8.93 -3.65
C ALA A 32 -1.19 9.66 -2.46
N TYR A 33 -0.06 9.15 -1.95
CA TYR A 33 0.62 9.72 -0.79
C TYR A 33 2.13 9.84 -1.04
N SER A 34 2.69 10.98 -0.65
CA SER A 34 4.14 11.14 -0.53
C SER A 34 4.59 10.90 0.90
N CYS A 35 5.67 10.16 1.07
CA CYS A 35 6.35 10.05 2.35
C CYS A 35 7.19 11.31 2.57
N LYS A 36 6.92 12.04 3.66
CA LYS A 36 7.83 13.07 4.18
C LYS A 36 8.22 12.65 5.58
N HIS A 37 9.51 12.41 5.79
CA HIS A 37 10.00 11.83 7.04
C HIS A 37 10.19 12.88 8.15
N THR A 38 9.12 13.62 8.47
CA THR A 38 9.21 14.77 9.37
C THR A 38 8.24 14.66 10.55
N GLY A 39 8.65 15.14 11.72
CA GLY A 39 7.77 15.29 12.88
C GLY A 39 7.29 13.95 13.46
N THR A 40 5.97 13.75 13.51
CA THR A 40 5.33 12.55 14.08
C THR A 40 5.68 11.28 13.30
N ASP A 41 5.79 11.37 11.98
CA ASP A 41 6.12 10.22 11.12
C ASP A 41 7.52 9.68 11.42
N LYS A 42 8.50 10.56 11.71
CA LYS A 42 9.86 10.15 12.11
C LYS A 42 9.86 9.43 13.46
N LYS A 43 8.98 9.82 14.39
CA LYS A 43 8.90 9.12 15.68
C LYS A 43 8.24 7.75 15.53
N LEU A 44 7.19 7.66 14.73
CA LEU A 44 6.45 6.42 14.48
C LEU A 44 7.31 5.41 13.71
N SER A 45 8.06 5.85 12.71
CA SER A 45 8.96 5.00 11.95
C SER A 45 10.04 4.35 12.80
N LEU A 46 10.69 5.11 13.68
CA LEU A 46 11.70 4.60 14.61
C LEU A 46 11.10 3.62 15.61
N SER A 47 9.89 3.90 16.09
CA SER A 47 9.17 2.97 16.98
C SER A 47 8.87 1.65 16.27
N LEU A 48 8.42 1.69 15.01
CA LEU A 48 8.13 0.51 14.20
C LEU A 48 9.39 -0.28 13.88
N GLU A 49 10.48 0.38 13.52
CA GLU A 49 11.76 -0.27 13.25
C GLU A 49 12.28 -1.03 14.47
N ASN A 50 12.29 -0.40 15.64
CA ASN A 50 12.70 -1.04 16.88
C ASN A 50 11.83 -2.26 17.21
N GLN A 51 10.51 -2.17 16.99
CA GLN A 51 9.60 -3.29 17.21
C GLN A 51 9.90 -4.48 16.28
N MET A 52 10.25 -4.21 15.01
CA MET A 52 10.64 -5.23 14.04
C MET A 52 11.96 -5.90 14.43
N LEU A 53 12.96 -5.11 14.85
CA LEU A 53 14.27 -5.62 15.30
C LEU A 53 14.13 -6.48 16.57
N ASP A 54 13.31 -6.03 17.53
CA ASP A 54 12.98 -6.80 18.74
C ASP A 54 12.29 -8.13 18.42
N TYR A 55 11.43 -8.16 17.40
CA TYR A 55 10.75 -9.38 16.96
C TYR A 55 11.74 -10.37 16.35
N LEU A 56 12.66 -9.86 15.50
CA LEU A 56 13.72 -10.67 14.89
C LEU A 56 14.68 -11.25 15.93
N GLY A 57 15.07 -10.45 16.93
CA GLY A 57 15.92 -10.89 18.03
C GLY A 57 15.28 -11.99 18.90
N LYS A 58 13.95 -12.05 18.98
CA LYS A 58 13.20 -13.07 19.74
C LYS A 58 12.94 -14.35 18.94
N SER A 59 12.97 -14.33 17.60
CA SER A 59 12.67 -15.52 16.79
C SER A 59 13.87 -16.46 16.58
N SER A 60 15.08 -16.06 16.99
CA SER A 60 16.32 -16.81 16.79
C SER A 60 16.41 -18.14 17.58
N ASP A 61 15.46 -18.45 18.46
CA ASP A 61 15.47 -19.65 19.30
C ASP A 61 14.68 -20.84 18.71
N THR A 62 14.17 -20.75 17.47
CA THR A 62 13.34 -21.82 16.86
C THR A 62 13.81 -22.17 15.44
N ASP A 63 14.27 -23.41 15.21
CA ASP A 63 14.84 -23.96 13.96
C ASP A 63 13.84 -24.12 12.78
N SER A 64 12.79 -23.29 12.68
CA SER A 64 11.82 -23.32 11.57
C SER A 64 11.84 -22.01 10.77
N PRO A 65 11.72 -22.04 9.43
CA PRO A 65 11.59 -20.83 8.63
C PRO A 65 10.35 -20.07 9.08
N SER A 66 10.58 -18.87 9.59
CA SER A 66 9.56 -18.02 10.20
C SER A 66 9.12 -16.99 9.16
N PRO A 67 7.86 -16.52 9.17
CA PRO A 67 7.43 -15.34 8.40
C PRO A 67 8.29 -14.08 8.63
N ALA A 68 9.17 -14.11 9.64
CA ALA A 68 10.17 -13.09 9.93
C ALA A 68 11.28 -12.96 8.88
N ASP A 69 11.45 -13.91 7.95
CA ASP A 69 12.50 -13.85 6.92
C ASP A 69 12.36 -12.60 6.03
N PHE A 70 11.13 -12.13 5.80
CA PHE A 70 10.85 -10.88 5.09
C PHE A 70 11.41 -9.64 5.84
N LEU A 71 11.53 -9.68 7.17
CA LEU A 71 12.04 -8.58 7.98
C LEU A 71 13.58 -8.54 8.08
N LEU A 72 14.28 -9.52 7.50
CA LEU A 72 15.75 -9.59 7.53
C LEU A 72 16.39 -8.45 6.73
N SER A 73 15.75 -8.04 5.62
CA SER A 73 16.30 -7.00 4.76
C SER A 73 15.93 -5.59 5.28
N ARG A 74 16.88 -4.66 5.19
CA ARG A 74 16.63 -3.25 5.54
C ARG A 74 15.56 -2.63 4.63
N SER A 75 15.56 -2.97 3.34
CA SER A 75 14.58 -2.49 2.37
C SER A 75 13.16 -2.94 2.70
N SER A 76 12.95 -4.22 2.99
CA SER A 76 11.62 -4.76 3.34
C SER A 76 11.08 -4.15 4.64
N ARG A 77 11.93 -3.93 5.65
CA ARG A 77 11.55 -3.20 6.88
C ARG A 77 11.10 -1.78 6.57
N LYS A 78 11.83 -1.07 5.71
CA LYS A 78 11.50 0.29 5.28
C LYS A 78 10.17 0.36 4.51
N THR A 79 9.95 -0.56 3.57
CA THR A 79 8.67 -0.69 2.85
C THR A 79 7.52 -0.94 3.80
N LEU A 80 7.68 -1.85 4.76
CA LEU A 80 6.67 -2.13 5.77
C LEU A 80 6.37 -0.93 6.67
N ILE A 81 7.39 -0.15 7.05
CA ILE A 81 7.20 1.11 7.79
C ILE A 81 6.34 2.08 6.97
N TYR A 82 6.61 2.24 5.68
CA TYR A 82 5.79 3.11 4.81
C TYR A 82 4.36 2.61 4.64
N LEU A 83 4.16 1.30 4.51
CA LEU A 83 2.84 0.68 4.49
C LEU A 83 2.06 0.98 5.78
N VAL A 84 2.69 0.82 6.94
CA VAL A 84 2.04 1.09 8.24
C VAL A 84 1.78 2.58 8.46
N LEU A 85 2.72 3.46 8.08
CA LEU A 85 2.49 4.91 8.13
C LEU A 85 1.32 5.31 7.23
N THR A 86 1.18 4.68 6.07
CA THR A 86 0.03 4.89 5.17
C THR A 86 -1.29 4.54 5.88
N LEU A 87 -1.33 3.41 6.59
CA LEU A 87 -2.50 3.01 7.39
C LEU A 87 -2.80 4.00 8.54
N TYR A 88 -1.79 4.44 9.29
CA TYR A 88 -1.95 5.45 10.34
C TYR A 88 -2.51 6.77 9.82
N HIS A 89 -2.12 7.20 8.62
CA HIS A 89 -2.64 8.44 8.02
C HIS A 89 -4.09 8.30 7.58
N MET A 90 -4.50 7.11 7.13
CA MET A 90 -5.88 6.85 6.74
C MET A 90 -6.81 6.67 7.94
N TYR A 91 -6.28 6.14 9.04
CA TYR A 91 -7.05 5.84 10.25
C TYR A 91 -6.30 6.36 11.48
N PRO A 92 -6.26 7.68 11.66
CA PRO A 92 -5.54 8.29 12.78
C PRO A 92 -6.08 7.84 14.15
N ASP A 93 -7.33 7.37 14.19
CA ASP A 93 -7.99 6.88 15.40
C ASP A 93 -7.81 5.38 15.64
N TYR A 94 -7.22 4.64 14.69
CA TYR A 94 -6.98 3.20 14.83
C TYR A 94 -5.60 2.94 15.43
N ASP A 95 -5.56 2.08 16.45
CA ASP A 95 -4.32 1.74 17.15
C ASP A 95 -3.61 0.57 16.46
N PHE A 96 -2.72 0.89 15.52
CA PHE A 96 -1.87 -0.10 14.86
C PHE A 96 -0.73 -0.63 15.75
N SER A 97 -0.57 -0.17 17.01
CA SER A 97 0.54 -0.60 17.88
C SER A 97 0.47 -2.07 18.29
N ALA A 98 -0.75 -2.64 18.36
CA ALA A 98 -0.99 -4.05 18.62
C ALA A 98 -0.85 -4.92 17.34
N MET A 99 -0.79 -4.29 16.17
CA MET A 99 -0.72 -5.03 14.92
C MET A 99 0.67 -5.59 14.70
N LYS A 100 0.72 -6.90 14.50
CA LYS A 100 1.83 -7.54 13.80
C LYS A 100 1.67 -7.23 12.31
N ALA A 101 1.83 -5.97 11.91
CA ALA A 101 1.55 -5.52 10.55
C ALA A 101 2.29 -6.36 9.49
N HIS A 102 3.50 -6.84 9.80
CA HIS A 102 4.26 -7.78 8.97
C HIS A 102 3.52 -9.10 8.64
N GLN A 103 2.47 -9.47 9.38
CA GLN A 103 1.67 -10.67 9.16
C GLN A 103 0.46 -10.44 8.26
N PHE A 104 0.08 -9.18 8.03
CA PHE A 104 -1.14 -8.82 7.28
C PHE A 104 -0.83 -8.26 5.90
N PHE A 105 0.45 -8.00 5.60
CA PHE A 105 0.89 -7.63 4.27
C PHE A 105 1.38 -8.85 3.51
N THR A 106 0.89 -9.02 2.29
CA THR A 106 1.39 -10.01 1.33
C THR A 106 1.87 -9.28 0.09
N GLU A 107 3.06 -9.62 -0.40
CA GLU A 107 3.56 -9.11 -1.68
C GLU A 107 2.78 -9.77 -2.83
N GLU A 108 2.36 -8.97 -3.79
CA GLU A 108 1.55 -9.38 -4.93
C GLU A 108 2.27 -9.00 -6.24
N SER A 109 1.87 -9.66 -7.33
CA SER A 109 2.26 -9.23 -8.67
C SER A 109 1.13 -8.43 -9.34
N TRP A 110 1.48 -7.63 -10.34
CA TRP A 110 0.47 -6.95 -11.16
C TRP A 110 -0.48 -7.94 -11.85
N ASP A 111 0.02 -9.12 -12.22
CA ASP A 111 -0.80 -10.19 -12.79
C ASP A 111 -1.79 -10.77 -11.77
N SER A 112 -1.38 -10.94 -10.51
CA SER A 112 -2.26 -11.35 -9.40
C SER A 112 -3.36 -10.32 -9.20
N PHE A 113 -2.96 -9.04 -9.09
CA PHE A 113 -3.89 -7.92 -9.00
C PHE A 113 -4.90 -7.92 -10.15
N LYS A 114 -4.43 -8.09 -11.39
CA LYS A 114 -5.28 -8.13 -12.58
C LYS A 114 -6.29 -9.28 -12.54
N GLN A 115 -5.87 -10.46 -12.11
CA GLN A 115 -6.78 -11.61 -11.98
C GLN A 115 -7.89 -11.34 -10.96
N ILE A 116 -7.54 -10.76 -9.81
CA ILE A 116 -8.50 -10.33 -8.79
C ILE A 116 -9.43 -9.27 -9.39
N PHE A 117 -8.87 -8.25 -10.03
CA PHE A 117 -9.63 -7.17 -10.65
C PHE A 117 -10.62 -7.70 -11.69
N ASP A 118 -10.18 -8.53 -12.63
CA ASP A 118 -11.03 -9.10 -13.69
C ASP A 118 -12.13 -10.01 -13.12
N THR A 119 -11.85 -10.73 -12.04
CA THR A 119 -12.81 -11.63 -11.39
C THR A 119 -13.91 -10.85 -10.68
N TYR A 120 -13.51 -9.84 -9.90
CA TYR A 120 -14.42 -9.15 -9.01
C TYR A 120 -15.03 -7.90 -9.66
N MET A 121 -14.24 -7.06 -10.34
CA MET A 121 -14.67 -5.83 -10.99
C MET A 121 -15.25 -6.04 -12.41
N PHE A 122 -15.75 -7.24 -12.72
CA PHE A 122 -16.30 -7.56 -14.04
C PHE A 122 -17.51 -6.66 -14.39
N GLU A 123 -18.48 -6.57 -13.47
CA GLU A 123 -19.70 -5.76 -13.66
C GLU A 123 -19.36 -4.26 -13.72
N ALA A 124 -18.46 -3.79 -12.86
CA ALA A 124 -17.92 -2.43 -12.90
C ALA A 124 -17.25 -2.11 -14.25
N SER A 125 -16.45 -3.04 -14.77
CA SER A 125 -15.76 -2.88 -16.05
C SER A 125 -16.73 -2.80 -17.23
N LYS A 126 -17.84 -3.54 -17.16
CA LYS A 126 -18.92 -3.46 -18.15
C LYS A 126 -19.60 -2.09 -18.11
N GLU A 127 -20.00 -1.63 -16.94
CA GLU A 127 -20.63 -0.32 -16.74
C GLU A 127 -19.72 0.83 -17.19
N TRP A 128 -18.41 0.73 -16.91
CA TRP A 128 -17.43 1.71 -17.36
C TRP A 128 -17.41 1.87 -18.88
N ILE A 129 -17.42 0.76 -19.62
CA ILE A 129 -17.39 0.75 -21.09
C ILE A 129 -18.68 1.39 -21.64
N GLU A 130 -19.83 1.08 -21.05
CA GLU A 130 -21.14 1.63 -21.45
C GLU A 130 -21.21 3.15 -21.20
N SER A 131 -20.70 3.62 -20.06
CA SER A 131 -20.78 5.02 -19.64
C SER A 131 -19.71 5.93 -20.26
N ASN A 132 -18.47 5.45 -20.44
CA ASN A 132 -17.35 6.29 -20.87
C ASN A 132 -16.93 6.09 -22.33
N GLY A 133 -17.19 4.90 -22.91
CA GLY A 133 -16.57 4.48 -24.17
C GLY A 133 -15.04 4.44 -24.11
N GLY A 134 -14.39 3.80 -25.09
CA GLY A 134 -12.93 3.79 -25.20
C GLY A 134 -12.24 2.62 -24.50
N SER A 135 -11.25 2.90 -23.65
CA SER A 135 -10.41 1.89 -22.99
C SER A 135 -11.11 1.21 -21.80
N SER A 136 -10.68 -0.01 -21.46
CA SER A 136 -11.22 -0.73 -20.31
C SER A 136 -10.98 0.04 -19.01
N LEU A 137 -11.76 -0.28 -17.97
CA LEU A 137 -11.58 0.28 -16.63
C LEU A 137 -10.17 -0.05 -16.10
N LEU A 138 -9.72 -1.30 -16.31
CA LEU A 138 -8.39 -1.75 -15.91
C LEU A 138 -7.27 -0.99 -16.64
N ASP A 139 -7.40 -0.73 -17.94
CA ASP A 139 -6.39 0.07 -18.68
C ASP A 139 -6.35 1.52 -18.19
N SER A 140 -7.52 2.07 -17.84
CA SER A 140 -7.64 3.43 -17.31
C SER A 140 -6.99 3.53 -15.93
N LEU A 141 -7.21 2.51 -15.10
CA LEU A 141 -6.57 2.34 -13.80
C LEU A 141 -5.05 2.19 -13.93
N TYR A 142 -4.58 1.29 -14.80
CA TYR A 142 -3.15 1.07 -15.05
C TYR A 142 -2.45 2.37 -15.42
N LYS A 143 -3.00 3.12 -16.38
CA LYS A 143 -2.42 4.40 -16.83
C LYS A 143 -2.38 5.43 -15.71
N ALA A 144 -3.47 5.56 -14.96
CA ALA A 144 -3.52 6.53 -13.86
C ALA A 144 -2.52 6.18 -12.76
N LEU A 145 -2.35 4.89 -12.42
CA LEU A 145 -1.33 4.45 -11.47
C LEU A 145 0.08 4.65 -12.01
N ASP A 146 0.34 4.24 -13.25
CA ASP A 146 1.66 4.33 -13.88
C ASP A 146 2.14 5.78 -14.04
N GLU A 147 1.24 6.72 -14.32
CA GLU A 147 1.56 8.14 -14.37
C GLU A 147 1.91 8.73 -12.99
N VAL A 148 1.32 8.21 -11.90
CA VAL A 148 1.57 8.70 -10.54
C VAL A 148 2.84 8.08 -9.97
N VAL A 149 3.08 6.79 -10.19
CA VAL A 149 4.10 6.07 -9.44
C VAL A 149 5.05 5.19 -10.27
N LYS A 150 4.96 5.20 -11.61
CA LYS A 150 5.72 4.32 -12.51
C LYS A 150 5.60 2.84 -12.12
N LEU A 151 4.48 2.24 -12.48
CA LEU A 151 4.02 0.95 -11.96
C LEU A 151 5.03 -0.20 -12.17
N ALA A 152 5.87 -0.11 -13.20
CA ALA A 152 6.93 -1.10 -13.48
C ALA A 152 8.08 -1.09 -12.46
N GLU A 153 8.24 0.00 -11.70
CA GLU A 153 9.29 0.18 -10.67
C GLU A 153 8.72 -0.03 -9.25
N CYS A 154 7.55 -0.66 -9.14
CA CYS A 154 6.79 -0.74 -7.89
C CYS A 154 6.78 -2.14 -7.28
N GLU A 155 6.69 -2.17 -5.95
CA GLU A 155 6.33 -3.35 -5.18
C GLU A 155 4.85 -3.28 -4.81
N ILE A 156 4.09 -4.33 -5.10
CA ILE A 156 2.64 -4.35 -4.86
C ILE A 156 2.38 -5.16 -3.61
N TYR A 157 1.56 -4.64 -2.70
CA TYR A 157 1.20 -5.33 -1.48
C TYR A 157 -0.33 -5.39 -1.32
N SER A 158 -0.84 -6.48 -0.77
CA SER A 158 -2.22 -6.57 -0.29
C SER A 158 -2.23 -6.45 1.23
N TYR A 159 -3.20 -5.71 1.79
CA TYR A 159 -3.43 -5.65 3.23
C TYR A 159 -4.67 -6.48 3.58
N ASN A 160 -4.47 -7.57 4.32
CA ASN A 160 -5.54 -8.48 4.71
C ASN A 160 -5.45 -8.77 6.23
N PRO A 161 -6.21 -8.04 7.06
CA PRO A 161 -6.16 -8.24 8.50
C PRO A 161 -6.92 -9.52 8.91
N ASP A 162 -6.33 -10.29 9.83
CA ASP A 162 -6.97 -11.50 10.39
C ASP A 162 -7.96 -11.20 11.52
N SER A 163 -8.13 -9.94 11.93
CA SER A 163 -8.90 -9.57 13.13
C SER A 163 -10.29 -9.03 12.81
N ASP A 164 -11.33 -9.63 13.40
CA ASP A 164 -12.71 -9.12 13.35
C ASP A 164 -12.88 -7.70 13.96
N ALA A 165 -11.86 -7.21 14.68
CA ALA A 165 -11.81 -5.86 15.25
C ALA A 165 -11.15 -4.83 14.33
N ASP A 166 -10.66 -5.25 13.16
CA ASP A 166 -10.07 -4.38 12.16
C ASP A 166 -11.19 -3.75 11.31
N PRO A 167 -11.28 -2.41 11.21
CA PRO A 167 -12.28 -1.72 10.38
C PRO A 167 -12.16 -2.05 8.88
N PHE A 168 -11.08 -2.72 8.48
CA PHE A 168 -10.81 -3.23 7.14
C PHE A 168 -11.13 -4.73 6.98
N LEU A 169 -11.88 -5.37 7.88
CA LEU A 169 -12.49 -6.68 7.61
C LEU A 169 -13.57 -6.64 6.49
N GLU A 170 -13.47 -5.66 5.59
CA GLU A 170 -14.03 -5.64 4.25
C GLU A 170 -12.91 -6.16 3.31
N ARG A 171 -12.94 -7.44 2.94
CA ARG A 171 -11.89 -8.08 2.13
C ARG A 171 -11.56 -7.28 0.86
N GLY A 172 -10.29 -6.99 0.59
CA GLY A 172 -9.81 -6.61 -0.75
C GLY A 172 -9.02 -5.30 -0.92
N ALA A 173 -8.51 -4.68 0.16
CA ALA A 173 -7.65 -3.49 0.02
C ALA A 173 -6.26 -3.84 -0.54
N ILE A 174 -5.82 -3.14 -1.60
CA ILE A 174 -4.52 -3.37 -2.26
C ILE A 174 -3.68 -2.09 -2.19
N ASN A 175 -2.51 -2.18 -1.57
CA ASN A 175 -1.60 -1.07 -1.33
C ASN A 175 -0.44 -1.15 -2.32
N LEU A 176 -0.31 -0.19 -3.24
CA LEU A 176 0.84 -0.12 -4.14
C LEU A 176 1.92 0.76 -3.49
N VAL A 177 3.13 0.23 -3.35
CA VAL A 177 4.24 1.00 -2.76
C VAL A 177 5.38 1.08 -3.75
N THR A 178 5.96 2.26 -3.86
CA THR A 178 6.92 2.56 -4.91
C THR A 178 8.19 3.01 -4.25
N GLU A 179 9.21 2.15 -4.27
CA GLU A 179 10.54 2.57 -3.85
C GLU A 179 11.28 3.10 -5.08
N GLU A 180 11.34 4.44 -5.26
CA GLU A 180 12.27 4.98 -6.27
C GLU A 180 13.69 4.80 -5.74
N PHE A 181 14.36 3.79 -6.27
CA PHE A 181 15.71 3.39 -5.96
C PHE A 181 16.69 4.37 -6.63
N LEU A 182 16.94 5.52 -6.02
CA LEU A 182 18.18 6.25 -6.33
C LEU A 182 19.34 5.52 -5.66
N MET A 183 19.86 4.52 -6.39
CA MET A 183 21.23 4.04 -6.25
C MET A 183 22.19 5.20 -6.47
N ALA A 184 22.44 5.96 -5.41
CA ALA A 184 23.77 6.49 -5.17
C ALA A 184 24.36 5.59 -4.07
N GLU A 185 25.20 4.64 -4.50
CA GLU A 185 26.06 3.84 -3.64
C GLU A 185 26.66 4.72 -2.55
N LEU A 186 26.31 4.48 -1.28
CA LEU A 186 27.16 4.85 -0.16
C LEU A 186 27.39 3.62 0.72
N PRO A 187 28.63 3.47 1.24
CA PRO A 187 29.13 2.23 1.77
C PRO A 187 28.37 1.83 3.03
N TYR A 188 28.24 0.52 3.25
CA TYR A 188 27.77 -0.13 4.47
C TYR A 188 27.94 0.75 5.73
N GLU A 189 26.87 1.43 6.14
CA GLU A 189 26.75 1.94 7.50
C GLU A 189 25.93 0.92 8.29
N GLU A 190 26.64 -0.01 8.93
CA GLU A 190 26.19 -0.56 10.20
C GLU A 190 26.07 0.65 11.15
N ASP A 191 24.86 0.88 11.70
CA ASP A 191 24.51 1.79 12.80
C ASP A 191 23.77 3.12 12.49
N GLY A 192 23.38 3.43 11.24
CA GLY A 192 22.53 4.60 10.92
C GLY A 192 21.00 4.31 10.97
N GLU A 193 20.15 5.28 11.35
CA GLU A 193 18.68 5.10 11.29
C GLU A 193 18.23 4.86 9.84
N ILE A 194 17.17 4.07 9.62
CA ILE A 194 16.75 3.62 8.28
C ILE A 194 16.36 4.76 7.30
N PHE A 195 16.21 5.99 7.82
CA PHE A 195 15.76 7.18 7.08
C PHE A 195 16.73 8.38 7.13
N ASP A 196 17.94 8.23 7.69
CA ASP A 196 18.84 9.38 7.92
C ASP A 196 19.30 10.10 6.62
N ASP A 197 19.27 9.42 5.46
CA ASP A 197 19.74 9.98 4.18
C ASP A 197 18.64 10.50 3.23
N MET A 198 17.36 10.42 3.60
CA MET A 198 16.24 10.67 2.66
C MET A 198 15.71 12.12 2.61
N ASP A 199 16.29 13.06 3.36
CA ASP A 199 15.75 14.43 3.52
C ASP A 199 15.81 15.34 2.25
N MET A 200 16.31 14.86 1.10
CA MET A 200 16.63 15.74 -0.04
C MET A 200 15.84 15.52 -1.34
N LEU A 201 15.02 14.48 -1.49
CA LEU A 201 14.20 14.28 -2.70
C LEU A 201 12.88 13.60 -2.33
N VAL A 202 11.73 14.21 -2.66
CA VAL A 202 10.41 13.59 -2.46
C VAL A 202 9.78 13.25 -3.82
N PRO A 203 10.20 12.16 -4.49
CA PRO A 203 9.34 11.50 -5.44
C PRO A 203 8.17 10.82 -4.71
N ILE A 204 7.14 10.47 -5.46
CA ILE A 204 5.97 9.76 -4.93
C ILE A 204 6.41 8.35 -4.54
N SER A 205 6.20 7.99 -3.29
CA SER A 205 6.73 6.75 -2.70
C SER A 205 5.64 5.72 -2.37
N ALA A 206 4.36 6.06 -2.52
CA ALA A 206 3.24 5.14 -2.34
C ALA A 206 1.97 5.63 -3.06
N ALA A 207 1.24 4.70 -3.68
CA ALA A 207 -0.12 4.91 -4.15
C ALA A 207 -1.04 3.85 -3.55
N LEU A 208 -2.04 4.26 -2.78
CA LEU A 208 -3.04 3.33 -2.29
C LEU A 208 -4.12 3.11 -3.35
N PHE A 209 -4.48 1.85 -3.59
CA PHE A 209 -5.72 1.50 -4.27
C PHE A 209 -6.65 0.62 -3.43
N ARG A 210 -7.67 1.24 -2.84
CA ARG A 210 -8.67 0.50 -2.07
C ARG A 210 -9.83 0.07 -2.95
N LEU A 211 -10.14 -1.23 -2.93
CA LEU A 211 -11.39 -1.79 -3.40
C LEU A 211 -12.18 -2.35 -2.20
N GLY A 212 -13.44 -1.96 -2.06
CA GLY A 212 -14.35 -2.41 -1.00
C GLY A 212 -15.72 -2.84 -1.54
N TRP A 213 -16.27 -3.90 -0.97
CA TRP A 213 -17.55 -4.51 -1.36
C TRP A 213 -18.61 -4.23 -0.31
N TRP A 214 -19.82 -3.82 -0.74
CA TRP A 214 -20.96 -3.65 0.15
C TRP A 214 -22.10 -4.55 -0.31
N ASP A 215 -22.53 -5.45 0.58
CA ASP A 215 -23.79 -6.22 0.48
C ASP A 215 -25.01 -5.34 0.79
#